data_AF-C3ZSV3-F1
#
_entry.id   AF-C3ZSV3-F1
#
_cell.length_a   1.000
_cell.length_b   1.000
_cell.length_c   1.000
_cell.angle_alpha   90.00
_cell.angle_beta   90.00
_cell.angle_gamma   90.00
#
_symmetry.space_group_name_H-M   'P 1'
#
loop_
_entity.id
_entity.type
_entity.pdbx_description
1 polymer ?
#
loop_
_entity_poly.entity_id
_entity_poly.type
_entity_poly.pdbx_seq_one_letter_code
_entity_poly.pdbx_strand_id
1 'polypeptide(L)'
;MLILTHPQCLCPLCSVEGWTITTVEGLGGQKAGFHPIQRRLADFNGSQCGYCSPGMVVNMYGLLSKKPQPSQQEVENHFDGHICRCTG
;
A
#
# COMPACT_ATOMS: atom_id res chain seq x y z
N MET A 1 -12.58 6.30 -6.98
CA MET A 1 -11.40 6.30 -6.09
C MET A 1 -10.29 5.53 -6.79
N LEU A 2 -9.42 6.22 -7.53
CA LEU A 2 -8.29 5.60 -8.23
C LEU A 2 -7.12 5.56 -7.26
N ILE A 3 -6.94 4.43 -6.57
CA ILE A 3 -5.71 4.17 -5.81
C ILE A 3 -4.62 3.95 -6.87
N LEU A 4 -3.68 4.88 -6.95
CA LEU A 4 -2.51 4.74 -7.80
C LEU A 4 -1.67 3.57 -7.26
N THR A 5 -1.81 2.40 -7.88
CA THR A 5 -0.88 1.27 -7.73
C THR A 5 0.38 1.46 -8.58
N HIS A 6 0.59 2.66 -9.14
CA HIS A 6 1.76 3.02 -9.95
C HIS A 6 2.76 3.82 -9.10
N PRO A 7 4.06 3.78 -9.41
CA PRO A 7 5.07 4.56 -8.71
C PRO A 7 4.75 6.06 -8.78
N GLN A 8 4.50 6.71 -7.63
CA GLN A 8 4.11 8.12 -7.64
C GLN A 8 5.24 9.03 -8.12
N CYS A 9 6.50 8.59 -8.01
CA CYS A 9 7.66 9.32 -8.54
C CYS A 9 7.64 9.49 -10.06
N LEU A 10 6.84 8.69 -10.79
CA LEU A 10 6.69 8.77 -12.23
C LEU A 10 5.32 9.32 -12.66
N CYS A 11 4.49 9.78 -11.72
CA CYS A 11 3.16 10.30 -12.00
C CYS A 11 3.20 11.84 -12.07
N PRO A 12 3.05 12.45 -13.27
CA PRO A 12 3.03 13.90 -13.39
C PRO A 12 1.82 14.50 -12.69
N LEU A 13 2.00 15.62 -11.99
CA LEU A 13 0.91 16.28 -11.28
C LEU A 13 -0.26 16.65 -12.22
N CYS A 14 0.04 17.07 -13.45
CA CYS A 14 -0.98 17.44 -14.42
C CYS A 14 -1.83 16.26 -14.91
N SER A 15 -1.41 14.99 -14.70
CA SER A 15 -2.19 13.83 -15.16
C SER A 15 -3.24 13.35 -14.15
N VAL A 16 -3.29 13.93 -12.96
CA VAL A 16 -4.18 13.50 -11.86
C VAL A 16 -5.29 14.49 -11.56
N GLU A 17 -5.56 15.43 -12.47
CA GLU A 17 -6.67 16.38 -12.33
C GLU A 17 -8.00 15.64 -12.16
N GLY A 18 -8.80 16.05 -11.18
CA GLY A 18 -10.07 15.39 -10.81
C GLY A 18 -9.94 14.03 -10.11
N TRP A 19 -8.73 13.55 -9.79
CA TRP A 19 -8.56 12.27 -9.10
C TRP A 19 -8.61 12.43 -7.58
N THR A 20 -9.14 11.43 -6.89
CA THR A 20 -9.01 11.31 -5.43
C THR A 20 -7.77 10.48 -5.10
N ILE A 21 -6.77 11.09 -4.47
CA ILE A 21 -5.51 10.44 -4.08
C ILE A 21 -5.57 10.03 -2.62
N THR A 22 -5.22 8.77 -2.34
CA THR A 22 -5.11 8.22 -0.98
C THR A 22 -3.66 7.81 -0.72
N THR A 23 -3.03 8.40 0.31
CA THR A 23 -1.71 8.00 0.81
C THR A 23 -1.84 7.10 2.04
N VAL A 24 -0.72 6.61 2.58
CA VAL A 24 -0.73 5.74 3.78
C VAL A 24 -1.37 6.42 4.99
N GLU A 25 -1.15 7.73 5.16
CA GLU A 25 -1.71 8.53 6.25
C GLU A 25 -3.21 8.71 6.11
N GLY A 26 -3.72 8.71 4.87
CA GLY A 26 -5.15 8.76 4.57
C GLY A 26 -5.91 7.49 4.98
N LEU A 27 -5.21 6.37 5.20
CA LEU A 27 -5.82 5.12 5.68
C LEU A 27 -5.95 5.07 7.20
N GLY A 28 -5.15 5.84 7.92
CA GLY A 28 -5.08 5.81 9.36
C GLY A 28 -3.67 6.04 9.90
N GLY A 29 -3.59 6.15 11.22
CA GLY A 29 -2.34 6.42 11.93
C GLY A 29 -2.57 6.57 13.43
N GLN A 30 -1.55 7.02 14.16
CA GLN A 30 -1.57 7.10 15.62
C GLN A 30 -2.77 7.87 16.19
N LYS A 31 -3.22 8.94 15.50
CA LYS A 31 -4.34 9.79 15.95
C LYS A 31 -5.73 9.24 15.61
N ALA A 32 -5.85 8.50 14.51
CA ALA A 32 -7.13 8.04 13.97
C ALA A 32 -7.37 6.52 14.14
N GLY A 33 -6.36 5.81 14.64
CA GLY A 33 -6.30 4.35 14.60
C GLY A 33 -5.69 3.85 13.29
N PHE A 34 -4.99 2.73 13.38
CA PHE A 34 -4.37 2.06 12.23
C PHE A 34 -5.37 1.20 11.47
N HIS A 35 -5.33 1.27 10.14
CA HIS A 35 -6.07 0.39 9.23
C HIS A 35 -5.68 -1.08 9.46
N PRO A 36 -6.58 -2.07 9.27
CA PRO A 36 -6.26 -3.48 9.44
C PRO A 36 -5.03 -3.96 8.64
N ILE A 37 -4.79 -3.38 7.46
CA ILE A 37 -3.58 -3.67 6.66
C ILE A 37 -2.31 -3.18 7.36
N GLN A 38 -2.32 -1.97 7.92
CA GLN A 38 -1.19 -1.42 8.69
C GLN A 38 -0.91 -2.29 9.92
N ARG A 39 -1.96 -2.69 10.64
CA ARG A 39 -1.84 -3.56 11.82
C ARG A 39 -1.28 -4.93 11.45
N ARG A 40 -1.84 -5.60 10.44
CA ARG A 40 -1.35 -6.92 10.00
C ARG A 40 0.12 -6.89 9.58
N LEU A 41 0.56 -5.85 8.87
CA LEU A 41 1.97 -5.76 8.50
C LEU A 41 2.88 -5.69 9.73
N ALA A 42 2.47 -4.94 10.77
CA ALA A 42 3.22 -4.83 12.02
C ALA A 42 3.13 -6.11 12.88
N ASP A 43 1.92 -6.63 13.09
CA ASP A 43 1.63 -7.79 13.95
C ASP A 43 2.35 -9.07 13.47
N PHE A 44 2.57 -9.20 12.16
CA PHE A 44 3.24 -10.35 11.55
C PHE A 44 4.73 -10.10 11.26
N ASN A 45 5.35 -9.09 11.89
CA ASN A 45 6.77 -8.74 11.71
C ASN A 45 7.17 -8.45 10.25
N GLY A 46 6.22 -7.99 9.44
CA GLY A 46 6.43 -7.61 8.04
C GLY A 46 7.07 -6.22 7.88
N SER A 47 7.54 -5.61 8.96
CA SER A 47 8.23 -4.31 8.94
C SER A 47 9.41 -4.33 9.92
N GLN A 48 10.55 -3.82 9.46
CA GLN A 48 11.76 -3.61 10.29
C GLN A 48 12.18 -2.14 10.24
N CYS A 49 12.97 -1.74 9.23
CA CYS A 49 13.37 -0.33 9.07
C CYS A 49 12.19 0.59 8.71
N GLY A 50 11.06 0.02 8.27
CA GLY A 50 9.83 0.74 7.96
C GLY A 50 9.79 1.47 6.62
N TYR A 51 10.92 1.64 5.93
CA TYR A 51 10.99 2.50 4.75
C TYR A 51 10.06 2.07 3.60
N CYS A 52 9.98 0.77 3.32
CA CYS A 52 9.11 0.22 2.26
C CYS A 52 7.64 0.04 2.69
N SER A 53 7.36 0.09 4.00
CA SER A 53 6.05 -0.27 4.56
C SER A 53 4.90 0.63 4.08
N PRO A 54 5.06 1.96 3.93
CA PRO A 54 4.03 2.81 3.33
C PRO A 54 3.56 2.34 1.95
N GLY A 55 4.52 2.02 1.07
CA GLY A 55 4.22 1.51 -0.27
C GLY A 55 3.48 0.18 -0.21
N MET A 56 3.97 -0.76 0.60
CA MET A 56 3.33 -2.07 0.78
C MET A 56 1.89 -1.98 1.26
N VAL A 57 1.61 -1.09 2.22
CA VAL A 57 0.26 -0.89 2.77
C VAL A 57 -0.69 -0.33 1.70
N VAL A 58 -0.27 0.72 0.98
CA VAL A 58 -1.10 1.35 -0.06
C VAL A 58 -1.32 0.39 -1.23
N ASN A 59 -0.30 -0.41 -1.60
CA ASN A 59 -0.40 -1.44 -2.63
C ASN A 59 -1.43 -2.50 -2.27
N MET A 60 -1.35 -3.07 -1.05
CA MET A 60 -2.33 -4.05 -0.57
C MET A 60 -3.75 -3.46 -0.48
N TYR A 61 -3.86 -2.20 -0.05
CA TYR A 61 -5.14 -1.49 -0.03
C TYR A 61 -5.74 -1.33 -1.43
N GLY A 62 -4.90 -1.02 -2.43
CA GLY A 62 -5.24 -0.99 -3.85
C GLY A 62 -5.77 -2.32 -4.37
N LEU A 63 -5.09 -3.42 -4.04
CA LEU A 63 -5.54 -4.78 -4.39
C LEU A 63 -6.90 -5.10 -3.77
N LEU A 64 -7.02 -4.95 -2.45
CA LEU A 64 -8.25 -5.34 -1.72
C LEU A 64 -9.47 -4.49 -2.10
N SER A 65 -9.24 -3.23 -2.50
CA SER A 65 -10.32 -2.34 -2.98
C SER A 65 -10.90 -2.82 -4.32
N LYS A 66 -10.11 -3.50 -5.15
CA LYS A 66 -10.55 -4.06 -6.45
C LYS A 66 -10.98 -5.51 -6.32
N LYS A 67 -10.28 -6.30 -5.50
CA LYS A 67 -10.50 -7.72 -5.28
C LYS A 67 -10.46 -8.02 -3.78
N PRO A 68 -11.61 -8.06 -3.08
CA PRO A 68 -11.65 -8.25 -1.62
C PRO A 68 -11.13 -9.60 -1.14
N GLN A 69 -11.14 -10.62 -2.01
CA GLN A 69 -10.64 -11.97 -1.72
C GLN A 69 -9.67 -12.41 -2.82
N PRO A 70 -8.44 -11.86 -2.86
CA PRO A 70 -7.42 -12.30 -3.79
C PRO A 70 -6.87 -13.67 -3.35
N SER A 71 -6.46 -14.48 -4.32
CA SER A 71 -5.65 -15.67 -4.04
C SER A 71 -4.25 -15.28 -3.58
N GLN A 72 -3.53 -16.21 -2.94
CA GLN A 72 -2.15 -15.97 -2.53
C GLN A 72 -1.25 -15.56 -3.71
N GLN A 73 -1.35 -16.24 -4.85
CA GLN A 73 -0.57 -15.92 -6.05
C GLN A 73 -0.82 -14.50 -6.54
N GLU A 74 -2.06 -14.03 -6.48
CA GLU A 74 -2.39 -12.66 -6.87
C GLU A 74 -1.84 -11.63 -5.91
N VAL A 75 -1.78 -11.94 -4.61
CA VAL A 75 -1.11 -11.10 -3.63
C VAL A 75 0.38 -11.01 -3.96
N GLU A 76 1.05 -12.15 -4.15
CA GLU A 76 2.48 -12.22 -4.48
C GLU A 76 2.80 -11.41 -5.74
N ASN A 77 2.08 -11.66 -6.84
CA ASN A 77 2.28 -10.92 -8.10
C ASN A 77 2.04 -9.41 -7.95
N HIS A 78 1.18 -8.99 -7.02
CA HIS A 78 0.93 -7.56 -6.79
C HIS A 78 2.12 -6.86 -6.13
N PHE A 79 3.04 -7.60 -5.51
CA PHE A 79 4.22 -7.06 -4.84
C PHE A 79 5.51 -7.08 -5.69
N ASP A 80 5.48 -7.55 -6.94
CA ASP A 80 6.66 -7.61 -7.83
C ASP A 80 7.40 -6.26 -7.97
N GLY A 81 6.69 -5.14 -7.85
CA GLY A 81 7.25 -3.78 -7.88
C GLY A 81 7.68 -3.20 -6.53
N HIS A 82 7.55 -3.94 -5.42
CA HIS A 82 7.78 -3.47 -4.06
C HIS A 82 8.95 -4.18 -3.41
N ILE A 83 10.06 -3.47 -3.27
CA ILE A 83 11.31 -4.03 -2.75
C ILE A 83 11.43 -3.77 -1.24
N CYS A 84 11.68 -4.83 -0.48
CA CYS A 84 12.14 -4.74 0.90
C CYS A 84 13.56 -5.28 1.01
N ARG A 85 14.41 -4.60 1.80
CA ARG A 85 15.77 -5.06 2.06
C ARG A 85 15.92 -5.80 3.40
N CYS A 86 14.91 -5.75 4.26
CA CYS A 86 15.04 -6.15 5.66
C CYS A 86 14.36 -7.47 5.98
N THR A 87 13.19 -7.74 5.42
CA THR A 87 12.29 -8.83 5.87
C THR A 87 12.49 -10.16 5.15
N GLY A 88 13.48 -10.25 4.26
CA GLY A 88 13.54 -11.30 3.23
C GLY A 88 12.58 -11.01 2.09
#